data_AF-A0A2M8B7F4-F1
#
_entry.id   AF-A0A2M8B7F4-F1
#
_cell.length_a   1.000
_cell.length_b   1.000
_cell.length_c   1.000
_cell.angle_alpha   90.00
_cell.angle_beta   90.00
_cell.angle_gamma   90.00
#
_symmetry.space_group_name_H-M   'P 1'
#
loop_
_entity.id
_entity.type
_entity.pdbx_description
1 polymer ?
#
loop_
_entity_poly.entity_id
_entity_poly.type
_entity_poly.pdbx_seq_one_letter_code
_entity_poly.pdbx_strand_id
1 'polypeptide(L)' 'MPKLRCTCSEVLNYGEIPCPIEWLTISDVEFDGLSKPCDLEVLYQRMTSLLQCPDCGRLWVFWEGFGKPPTEYVPQKE' A
#
# COMPACT_ATOMS: atom_id res chain seq x y z
N MET A 1 4.78 10.97 -12.87
CA MET A 1 4.12 9.71 -12.48
C MET A 1 5.06 8.97 -11.56
N PRO A 2 4.63 8.68 -10.33
CA PRO A 2 5.49 8.01 -9.36
C PRO A 2 5.72 6.55 -9.77
N LYS A 3 6.92 6.05 -9.50
CA LYS A 3 7.38 4.73 -9.91
C LYS A 3 8.31 4.13 -8.88
N LEU A 4 8.25 2.81 -8.72
CA LEU A 4 9.11 2.05 -7.82
C LEU A 4 9.65 0.84 -8.60
N ARG A 5 10.95 0.59 -8.55
CA ARG A 5 11.53 -0.61 -9.13
C ARG A 5 11.48 -1.73 -8.09
N CYS A 6 10.77 -2.80 -8.39
CA CYS A 6 10.74 -4.00 -7.57
C CYS A 6 12.09 -4.73 -7.65
N THR A 7 12.43 -5.54 -6.65
CA THR A 7 13.65 -6.37 -6.61
C THR A 7 13.68 -7.42 -7.74
N CYS A 8 12.53 -7.84 -8.28
CA CYS A 8 12.45 -8.66 -9.49
C CYS A 8 12.71 -7.88 -10.80
N SER A 9 13.03 -6.59 -10.71
CA SER A 9 13.25 -5.62 -11.78
C SER A 9 12.01 -5.01 -12.43
N GLU A 10 10.81 -5.51 -12.14
CA GLU A 10 9.54 -4.93 -12.61
C GLU A 10 9.39 -3.47 -12.15
N VAL A 11 8.82 -2.60 -13.01
CA VAL A 11 8.61 -1.18 -12.70
C VAL A 11 7.15 -0.98 -12.32
N LEU A 12 6.92 -0.78 -11.03
CA LEU A 12 5.60 -0.52 -10.47
C LEU A 12 5.22 0.94 -10.76
N ASN A 13 4.28 1.14 -11.66
CA ASN A 13 3.68 2.43 -11.94
C ASN A 13 2.41 2.58 -11.10
N TYR A 14 2.39 3.54 -10.17
CA TYR A 14 1.28 3.76 -9.23
C TYR A 14 0.74 5.19 -9.29
N GLY A 15 0.69 5.74 -10.50
CA GLY A 15 0.13 7.08 -10.75
C GLY A 15 -1.32 7.08 -11.24
N GLU A 16 -1.88 5.91 -11.54
CA GLU A 16 -3.26 5.77 -12.01
C GLU A 16 -4.25 5.85 -10.85
N ILE A 17 -5.46 6.36 -11.10
CA ILE A 17 -6.52 6.47 -10.09
C ILE A 17 -7.81 5.90 -10.70
N PRO A 18 -8.35 4.79 -10.17
CA PRO A 18 -7.77 3.93 -9.12
C PRO A 18 -6.51 3.21 -9.60
N CYS A 19 -5.55 3.00 -8.70
CA CYS A 19 -4.31 2.28 -9.04
C CYS A 19 -4.55 0.76 -8.99
N PRO A 20 -4.30 0.01 -10.08
CA PRO A 20 -4.65 -1.41 -10.15
C PRO A 20 -3.74 -2.33 -9.31
N ILE A 21 -2.57 -1.83 -8.90
CA ILE A 21 -1.59 -2.58 -8.11
C ILE A 21 -1.53 -2.10 -6.65
N GLU A 22 -2.33 -1.09 -6.28
CA GLU A 22 -2.38 -0.53 -4.94
C GLU A 22 -3.53 -1.14 -4.14
N TRP A 23 -3.24 -1.45 -2.88
CA TRP A 23 -4.25 -1.76 -1.89
C TRP A 23 -4.12 -0.80 -0.71
N LEU A 24 -5.27 -0.51 -0.12
CA LEU A 24 -5.36 0.30 1.09
C LEU A 24 -5.66 -0.63 2.25
N THR A 25 -4.85 -0.54 3.29
CA THR A 25 -4.97 -1.36 4.50
C THR A 25 -5.05 -0.49 5.72
N ILE A 26 -5.70 -0.97 6.76
CA ILE A 26 -5.76 -0.30 8.06
C ILE A 26 -5.64 -1.38 9.13
N SER A 27 -4.92 -1.09 10.21
CA SER A 27 -4.87 -2.03 11.33
C SER A 27 -6.23 -2.07 12.04
N ASP A 28 -6.55 -3.23 12.62
CA ASP A 28 -7.79 -3.42 13.38
C ASP A 28 -7.92 -2.40 14.52
N VAL A 29 -6.82 -2.14 15.23
CA VAL A 29 -6.75 -1.15 16.32
C VAL A 29 -7.04 0.26 15.83
N GLU A 30 -6.49 0.68 14.69
CA GLU A 30 -6.75 2.01 14.13
C GLU A 30 -8.18 2.15 13.61
N PHE A 31 -8.72 1.08 13.01
CA PHE A 31 -10.08 1.04 12.51
C PHE A 31 -11.10 1.15 13.65
N ASP A 32 -10.91 0.40 14.74
CA ASP A 32 -11.77 0.45 15.92
C ASP A 32 -11.68 1.80 16.66
N GLY A 33 -10.54 2.48 16.55
CA GLY A 33 -10.36 3.84 17.08
C GLY A 33 -11.12 4.93 16.32
N LEU A 34 -11.80 4.62 15.21
CA LEU A 34 -12.60 5.59 14.46
C LEU A 34 -13.98 5.80 15.10
N SER A 35 -14.42 7.07 15.15
CA SER A 35 -15.77 7.42 15.57
C SER A 35 -16.81 6.85 14.60
N LYS A 36 -17.97 6.42 15.11
CA LYS A 36 -19.08 5.90 14.28
C LYS A 36 -20.27 6.88 14.34
N PRO A 37 -20.76 7.41 13.20
CA PRO A 37 -20.25 7.24 11.83
C PRO A 37 -18.90 7.93 11.61
N CYS A 38 -18.06 7.36 10.73
CA CYS A 38 -16.77 7.95 10.35
C CYS A 38 -16.86 8.63 8.99
N ASP A 39 -16.12 9.73 8.83
CA ASP A 39 -15.87 10.34 7.53
C ASP A 39 -14.96 9.43 6.68
N LEU A 40 -15.34 9.19 5.42
CA LEU A 40 -14.58 8.34 4.50
C LEU A 40 -13.23 8.96 4.11
N GLU A 41 -13.10 10.27 4.07
CA GLU A 41 -11.82 10.93 3.82
C GLU A 41 -10.86 10.72 5.00
N VAL A 42 -11.37 10.77 6.23
CA VAL A 42 -10.58 10.47 7.43
C VAL A 42 -10.15 9.01 7.45
N LEU A 43 -11.04 8.09 7.09
CA LEU A 43 -10.71 6.67 6.96
C LEU A 43 -9.60 6.46 5.92
N TYR A 44 -9.73 7.08 4.74
CA TYR A 44 -8.75 6.99 3.66
C TYR A 44 -7.38 7.54 4.10
N GLN A 45 -7.33 8.66 4.80
CA GLN A 45 -6.09 9.26 5.31
C GLN A 45 -5.36 8.39 6.35
N ARG A 46 -6.08 7.50 7.05
CA ARG A 46 -5.49 6.55 8.01
C ARG A 46 -5.06 5.24 7.38
N MET A 47 -5.45 4.97 6.13
CA MET A 47 -5.04 3.75 5.46
C MET A 47 -3.59 3.83 5.03
N THR A 48 -2.89 2.71 5.18
CA THR A 48 -1.56 2.46 4.64
C THR A 48 -1.68 1.91 3.23
N SER A 49 -1.04 2.60 2.28
CA SER A 49 -0.86 2.12 0.92
C SER A 49 0.14 0.95 0.89
N LEU A 50 -0.20 -0.09 0.12
CA LEU A 50 0.72 -1.14 -0.27
C LEU A 50 0.63 -1.39 -1.77
N LEU A 51 1.77 -1.65 -2.40
CA LEU A 51 1.82 -2.05 -3.80
C LEU A 51 2.13 -3.54 -3.90
N GLN A 52 1.33 -4.27 -4.66
CA GLN A 52 1.62 -5.65 -5.02
C GLN A 52 2.32 -5.70 -6.38
N CYS A 53 3.50 -6.32 -6.44
CA CYS A 53 4.17 -6.57 -7.71
C CYS A 53 3.40 -7.62 -8.51
N PRO A 54 2.91 -7.30 -9.72
CA PRO A 54 2.12 -8.24 -10.52
C PRO A 54 2.95 -9.42 -11.06
N ASP A 55 4.28 -9.24 -11.16
CA ASP A 55 5.20 -10.26 -11.68
C ASP A 55 5.59 -11.28 -10.59
N CYS A 56 6.08 -10.82 -9.44
CA CYS A 56 6.64 -11.70 -8.42
C CYS A 56 5.86 -11.77 -7.10
N GLY A 57 4.73 -11.05 -6.99
CA GLY A 57 3.84 -11.07 -5.82
C GLY A 57 4.38 -10.38 -4.56
N ARG A 58 5.55 -9.75 -4.61
CA ARG A 58 6.09 -8.95 -3.48
C ARG A 58 5.16 -7.82 -3.10
N LEU A 59 5.13 -7.52 -1.81
CA LEU A 59 4.41 -6.36 -1.29
C LEU A 59 5.42 -5.27 -0.90
N TRP A 60 5.10 -4.04 -1.27
CA TRP A 60 5.83 -2.84 -0.89
C TRP A 60 4.92 -1.96 -0.06
N VAL A 61 5.17 -1.90 1.25
CA VAL A 61 4.26 -1.23 2.21
C VAL A 61 4.83 0.11 2.63
N PHE A 62 4.01 1.17 2.53
CA PHE A 62 4.38 2.55 2.83
C PHE A 62 3.98 2.96 4.24
N TRP A 63 4.53 2.30 5.26
CA TRP A 63 4.22 2.56 6.67
C TRP A 63 4.35 4.03 7.09
N GLU A 64 5.25 4.76 6.45
CA GLU A 64 5.53 6.17 6.74
C GLU A 64 5.14 7.09 5.57
N GLY A 65 4.22 6.61 4.71
CA GLY A 65 3.78 7.28 3.49
C GLY A 65 4.81 7.27 2.35
N PHE A 66 4.46 7.88 1.22
CA PHE A 66 5.27 7.92 -0.01
C PHE A 66 6.56 8.76 0.10
N GLY A 67 6.75 9.51 1.20
CA GLY A 67 7.93 10.34 1.43
C GLY A 67 9.16 9.57 1.91
N LYS A 68 8.99 8.30 2.31
CA LYS A 68 10.07 7.42 2.78
C LYS A 68 10.11 6.11 1.98
N PRO A 69 11.24 5.40 1.97
CA PRO A 69 11.32 4.10 1.32
C PRO A 69 10.31 3.11 1.91
N PRO A 70 9.54 2.39 1.07
CA PRO A 70 8.64 1.35 1.55
C PRO A 70 9.42 0.13 2.06
N THR A 71 8.75 -0.69 2.87
CA THR A 71 9.28 -1.99 3.31
C THR A 71 8.89 -3.08 2.31
N GLU A 72 9.85 -3.90 1.89
CA GLU A 72 9.64 -5.06 1.01
C GLU A 72 9.26 -6.30 1.83
N TYR A 73 8.19 -6.98 1.41
CA TYR A 73 7.80 -8.29 1.92
C TYR A 73 7.83 -9.33 0.79
N VAL A 74 8.43 -10.47 1.08
CA VAL A 74 8.65 -11.55 0.11
C VAL A 74 7.69 -12.71 0.38
N PRO A 75 6.87 -13.11 -0.62
CA PRO A 75 6.05 -14.31 -0.51
C PRO A 75 6.93 -15.53 -0.20
N GLN A 76 6.63 -16.22 0.90
CA GLN A 76 7.24 -17.50 1.20
C GLN A 76 6.49 -18.59 0.46
N LYS A 77 7.23 -19.53 -0.13
CA LYS A 77 6.63 -20.78 -0.64
C LYS A 77 6.60 -21.78 0.51
N GLU A 78 5.47 -22.45 0.69
CA GLU A 78 5.32 -23.56 1.65
C GLU A 78 6.23 -24.75 1.30
#